data_AF-T0TF41-F1
#
_entry.id   AF-T0TF41-F1
#
_cell.length_a   1.000
_cell.length_b   1.000
_cell.length_c   1.000
_cell.angle_alpha   90.00
_cell.angle_beta   90.00
_cell.angle_gamma   90.00
#
_symmetry.space_group_name_H-M   'P 1'
#
loop_
_entity.id
_entity.type
_entity.pdbx_description
1 polymer ?
#
loop_
_entity_poly.entity_id
_entity_poly.type
_entity_poly.pdbx_seq_one_letter_code
_entity_poly.pdbx_strand_id
1 'polypeptide(L)'
;MEKSKEAHELVKEYFEQNSVNGKFAIVDIGWSGGMQRFLIESLKKLEVNAEITGYYTGVVPYVKRNLKVNPNLKMYGYLFDFLNNPDAVDLRKGYVGLFETLFLERNGSVSGYTKEINGNVQACRLPYEYLDENGLPSFELKAIQEIQEAALQFIEDVAHSDCINIEDYTAKDLFAGIYQVGRNPSKRDINLFGCFRFFDEGTQNQLANPKPLIQYILYPTSFFNDLRHSRWKYGFLKNYLG
;
A
#
# COMPACT_ATOMS: atom_id res chain seq x y z
N MET A 1 -11.92 15.63 26.69
CA MET A 1 -10.95 14.88 27.54
C MET A 1 -11.43 13.46 27.80
N GLU A 2 -12.70 13.25 28.17
CA GLU A 2 -13.26 11.92 28.48
C GLU A 2 -13.25 10.94 27.29
N LYS A 3 -13.75 11.34 26.12
CA LYS A 3 -13.69 10.54 24.87
C LYS A 3 -12.27 10.10 24.46
N SER A 4 -11.26 10.90 24.81
CA SER A 4 -9.86 10.57 24.50
C SER A 4 -9.30 9.51 25.45
N LYS A 5 -9.82 9.43 26.68
CA LYS A 5 -9.43 8.39 27.64
C LYS A 5 -10.10 7.07 27.29
N GLU A 6 -11.39 7.11 26.98
CA GLU A 6 -12.13 5.92 26.54
C GLU A 6 -11.51 5.28 25.29
N ALA A 7 -11.19 6.08 24.26
CA ALA A 7 -10.50 5.58 23.08
C ALA A 7 -9.11 4.97 23.39
N HIS A 8 -8.42 5.51 24.40
CA HIS A 8 -7.11 5.00 24.83
C HIS A 8 -7.23 3.62 25.49
N GLU A 9 -8.19 3.44 26.39
CA GLU A 9 -8.46 2.14 27.04
C GLU A 9 -8.90 1.09 26.01
N LEU A 10 -9.78 1.44 25.07
CA LEU A 10 -10.23 0.51 24.04
C LEU A 10 -9.08 0.05 23.13
N VAL A 11 -8.16 0.96 22.74
CA VAL A 11 -6.97 0.57 21.97
C VAL A 11 -6.06 -0.36 22.79
N LYS A 12 -5.91 -0.10 24.09
CA LYS A 12 -5.14 -0.96 24.99
C LYS A 12 -5.71 -2.37 25.04
N GLU A 13 -7.00 -2.48 25.36
CA GLU A 13 -7.74 -3.74 25.40
C GLU A 13 -7.66 -4.47 24.05
N TYR A 14 -7.76 -3.74 22.93
CA TYR A 14 -7.62 -4.32 21.60
C TYR A 14 -6.23 -4.92 21.36
N PHE A 15 -5.15 -4.22 21.75
CA PHE A 15 -3.80 -4.73 21.62
C PHE A 15 -3.53 -5.94 22.53
N GLU A 16 -4.03 -5.91 23.76
CA GLU A 16 -3.94 -7.03 24.70
C GLU A 16 -4.67 -8.27 24.15
N GLN A 17 -5.91 -8.09 23.68
CA GLN A 17 -6.73 -9.15 23.07
C GLN A 17 -6.04 -9.80 21.87
N ASN A 18 -5.33 -9.01 21.05
CA ASN A 18 -4.62 -9.49 19.86
C ASN A 18 -3.16 -9.88 20.15
N SER A 19 -2.75 -9.95 21.42
CA SER A 19 -1.39 -10.33 21.83
C SER A 19 -0.30 -9.47 21.17
N VAL A 20 -0.56 -8.17 20.98
CA VAL A 20 0.41 -7.22 20.42
C VAL A 20 1.43 -6.86 21.50
N ASN A 21 2.43 -7.72 21.70
CA ASN A 21 3.53 -7.53 22.64
C ASN A 21 4.75 -8.35 22.22
N GLY A 22 5.86 -8.22 22.95
CA GLY A 22 7.06 -9.00 22.70
C GLY A 22 7.74 -8.61 21.38
N LYS A 23 8.37 -9.58 20.71
CA LYS A 23 9.11 -9.32 19.47
C LYS A 23 8.30 -9.74 18.25
N PHE A 24 8.03 -8.79 17.36
CA PHE A 24 7.30 -9.06 16.13
C PHE A 24 7.79 -8.21 14.97
N ALA A 25 7.39 -8.61 13.77
CA ALA A 25 7.66 -7.90 12.54
C ALA A 25 6.40 -7.20 12.03
N ILE A 26 6.59 -6.07 11.36
CA ILE A 26 5.56 -5.49 10.50
C ILE A 26 6.04 -5.56 9.05
N VAL A 27 5.11 -5.81 8.15
CA VAL A 27 5.35 -5.80 6.70
C VAL A 27 4.44 -4.75 6.09
N ASP A 28 5.02 -3.80 5.37
CA ASP A 28 4.30 -2.61 4.90
C ASP A 28 4.80 -2.18 3.51
N ILE A 29 3.87 -1.86 2.60
CA ILE A 29 4.20 -1.41 1.25
C ILE A 29 4.69 0.04 1.18
N GLY A 30 4.47 0.79 2.26
CA GLY A 30 4.97 2.14 2.49
C GLY A 30 6.51 2.18 2.55
N TRP A 31 7.06 3.38 2.80
CA TRP A 31 8.48 3.61 2.56
C TRP A 31 9.22 4.46 3.59
N SER A 32 8.51 5.10 4.51
CA SER A 32 9.11 6.05 5.44
C SER A 32 9.11 5.59 6.90
N GLY A 33 8.39 4.53 7.26
CA GLY A 33 8.32 4.04 8.64
C GLY A 33 7.47 4.91 9.58
N GLY A 34 6.63 5.79 9.04
CA GLY A 34 5.76 6.66 9.85
C GLY A 34 4.81 5.86 10.74
N MET A 35 4.11 4.87 10.18
CA MET A 35 3.19 4.02 10.94
C MET A 35 3.90 3.22 12.03
N GLN A 36 5.08 2.64 11.72
CA GLN A 36 5.92 1.96 12.72
C GLN A 36 6.29 2.88 13.87
N ARG A 37 6.75 4.10 13.57
CA ARG A 37 7.11 5.07 14.60
C ARG A 37 5.91 5.38 15.51
N PHE A 38 4.75 5.68 14.93
CA PHE A 38 3.54 5.98 15.71
C PHE A 38 3.04 4.78 16.52
N LEU A 39 3.18 3.56 16.01
CA LEU A 39 2.86 2.34 16.75
C LEU A 39 3.79 2.18 17.95
N ILE A 40 5.11 2.32 17.76
CA ILE A 40 6.09 2.24 18.85
C ILE A 40 5.80 3.30 19.92
N GLU A 41 5.52 4.54 19.51
CA GLU A 41 5.17 5.62 20.45
C GLU A 41 3.87 5.34 21.21
N SER A 42 2.87 4.76 20.54
CA SER A 42 1.60 4.38 21.16
C SER A 42 1.78 3.25 22.17
N LEU A 43 2.49 2.18 21.81
CA LEU A 43 2.75 1.04 22.70
C LEU A 43 3.55 1.47 23.93
N LYS A 44 4.55 2.35 23.78
CA LYS A 44 5.28 2.93 24.92
C LYS A 44 4.36 3.69 25.88
N LYS A 45 3.43 4.49 25.36
CA LYS A 45 2.44 5.23 26.17
C LYS A 45 1.46 4.30 26.89
N LEU A 46 1.17 3.15 26.29
CA LEU A 46 0.31 2.11 26.84
C LEU A 46 1.06 1.14 27.78
N GLU A 47 2.35 1.37 28.02
CA GLU A 47 3.23 0.50 28.81
C GLU A 47 3.31 -0.94 28.28
N VAL A 48 3.09 -1.11 26.97
CA VAL A 48 3.20 -2.39 26.28
C VAL A 48 4.64 -2.57 25.81
N ASN A 49 5.31 -3.61 26.32
CA ASN A 49 6.66 -3.95 25.91
C ASN A 49 6.65 -4.63 24.52
N ALA A 50 7.22 -3.96 23.53
CA ALA A 50 7.30 -4.45 22.17
C ALA A 50 8.64 -4.08 21.50
N GLU A 51 9.23 -5.06 20.80
CA GLU A 51 10.37 -4.88 19.90
C GLU A 51 9.91 -5.13 18.46
N ILE A 52 9.82 -4.05 17.67
CA ILE A 52 9.27 -4.09 16.32
C ILE A 52 10.39 -3.98 15.28
N THR A 53 10.44 -4.95 14.36
CA THR A 53 11.27 -4.87 13.14
C THR A 53 10.38 -4.63 11.93
N GLY A 54 10.68 -3.60 11.13
CA GLY A 54 9.91 -3.28 9.93
C GLY A 54 10.55 -3.81 8.66
N TYR A 55 9.75 -4.48 7.84
CA TYR A 55 10.10 -4.88 6.47
C TYR A 55 9.21 -4.14 5.50
N TYR A 56 9.85 -3.46 4.54
CA TYR A 56 9.18 -2.56 3.62
C TYR A 56 9.44 -2.96 2.19
N THR A 57 8.50 -2.67 1.27
CA THR A 57 8.79 -2.80 -0.17
C THR A 57 10.04 -2.01 -0.56
N GLY A 58 10.23 -0.83 0.03
CA GLY A 58 11.51 -0.14 -0.04
C GLY A 58 11.60 1.02 0.93
N VAL A 59 12.80 1.39 1.34
CA VAL A 59 13.05 2.47 2.31
C VAL A 59 13.59 3.69 1.58
N VAL A 60 12.87 4.82 1.61
CA VAL A 60 13.30 6.06 0.92
C VAL A 60 14.07 7.00 1.85
N PRO A 61 14.84 7.98 1.32
CA PRO A 61 15.64 8.90 2.14
C PRO A 61 14.85 9.70 3.18
N TYR A 62 13.53 9.85 2.99
CA TYR A 62 12.63 10.52 3.92
C TYR A 62 12.59 9.87 5.32
N VAL A 63 12.96 8.59 5.43
CA VAL A 63 13.06 7.87 6.72
C VAL A 63 13.96 8.57 7.74
N LYS A 64 14.94 9.36 7.29
CA LYS A 64 15.83 10.16 8.14
C LYS A 64 15.07 11.07 9.12
N ARG A 65 13.85 11.51 8.79
CA ARG A 65 13.01 12.30 9.72
C ARG A 65 12.54 11.47 10.90
N ASN A 66 12.14 10.23 10.67
CA ASN A 66 11.70 9.32 11.73
C ASN A 66 12.87 8.83 12.58
N LEU A 67 14.05 8.62 11.98
CA LEU A 67 15.28 8.27 12.71
C LEU A 67 15.76 9.37 13.65
N LYS A 68 15.51 10.65 13.34
CA LYS A 68 15.80 11.75 14.29
C LYS A 68 14.98 11.65 15.57
N VAL A 69 13.76 11.13 15.49
CA VAL A 69 12.83 10.99 16.63
C VAL A 69 13.07 9.66 17.35
N ASN A 70 13.28 8.58 16.59
CA ASN A 70 13.59 7.25 17.10
C ASN A 70 14.83 6.70 16.39
N PRO A 71 16.05 6.94 16.92
CA PRO A 71 17.29 6.49 16.31
C PRO A 71 17.43 4.96 16.18
N ASN A 72 16.66 4.21 16.98
CA ASN A 72 16.70 2.75 17.03
C ASN A 72 15.63 2.10 16.14
N LEU A 73 15.00 2.86 15.23
CA LEU A 73 13.97 2.34 14.33
C LEU A 73 14.59 1.32 13.36
N LYS A 74 14.25 0.04 13.53
CA LYS A 74 14.72 -1.06 12.68
C LYS A 74 13.84 -1.18 11.44
N MET A 75 14.41 -0.92 10.27
CA MET A 75 13.72 -0.97 8.98
C MET A 75 14.62 -1.55 7.90
N TYR A 76 14.05 -2.42 7.06
CA TYR A 76 14.73 -3.02 5.92
C TYR A 76 13.88 -2.90 4.66
N GLY A 77 14.50 -2.51 3.55
CA GLY A 77 13.85 -2.43 2.25
C GLY A 77 14.07 -3.69 1.41
N TYR A 78 12.99 -4.23 0.83
CA TYR A 78 13.03 -5.44 0.00
C TYR A 78 13.54 -5.18 -1.43
N LEU A 79 12.91 -4.25 -2.16
CA LEU A 79 13.31 -3.90 -3.54
C LEU A 79 14.43 -2.88 -3.61
N PHE A 80 14.45 -1.95 -2.65
CA PHE A 80 15.45 -0.90 -2.54
C PHE A 80 15.51 -0.36 -1.12
N ASP A 81 16.70 0.04 -0.68
CA ASP A 81 16.92 0.50 0.68
C ASP A 81 17.93 1.65 0.70
N PHE A 82 17.42 2.89 0.69
CA PHE A 82 18.27 4.08 0.75
C PHE A 82 18.87 4.35 2.13
N LEU A 83 18.48 3.59 3.16
CA LEU A 83 19.08 3.69 4.49
C LEU A 83 20.41 2.91 4.52
N ASN A 84 20.41 1.71 3.96
CA ASN A 84 21.56 0.81 3.95
C ASN A 84 22.38 0.87 2.65
N ASN A 85 21.80 1.39 1.56
CA ASN A 85 22.43 1.55 0.26
C ASN A 85 22.05 2.90 -0.40
N PRO A 86 22.92 3.93 -0.31
CA PRO A 86 22.67 5.24 -0.92
C PRO A 86 22.46 5.21 -2.44
N ASP A 87 23.00 4.21 -3.13
CA ASP A 87 22.92 4.04 -4.59
C ASP A 87 21.71 3.20 -5.03
N ALA A 88 20.80 2.89 -4.10
CA ALA A 88 19.58 2.16 -4.42
C ALA A 88 18.70 2.94 -5.43
N VAL A 89 17.85 2.21 -6.17
CA VAL A 89 16.95 2.80 -7.16
C VAL A 89 15.52 2.36 -6.86
N ASP A 90 14.61 3.33 -6.73
CA ASP A 90 13.18 3.03 -6.64
C ASP A 90 12.65 2.58 -8.00
N LEU A 91 12.48 1.26 -8.14
CA LEU A 91 12.00 0.63 -9.37
C LEU A 91 10.54 0.98 -9.68
N ARG A 92 9.75 1.38 -8.68
CA ARG A 92 8.31 1.68 -8.81
C ARG A 92 8.04 3.08 -9.35
N LYS A 93 9.07 3.92 -9.44
CA LYS A 93 8.97 5.32 -9.82
C LYS A 93 8.25 5.47 -11.16
N GLY A 94 7.09 6.13 -11.13
CA GLY A 94 6.24 6.39 -12.29
C GLY A 94 5.01 5.48 -12.39
N TYR A 95 4.86 4.48 -11.52
CA TYR A 95 3.67 3.62 -11.46
C TYR A 95 3.29 3.22 -10.02
N VAL A 96 3.62 4.08 -9.05
CA VAL A 96 3.38 3.82 -7.62
C VAL A 96 1.91 3.57 -7.33
N GLY A 97 0.96 4.30 -7.95
CA GLY A 97 -0.45 4.02 -7.69
C GLY A 97 -0.92 2.69 -8.25
N LEU A 98 -0.41 2.24 -9.41
CA LEU A 98 -0.71 0.88 -9.89
C LEU A 98 -0.20 -0.15 -8.89
N PHE A 99 1.03 0.02 -8.38
CA PHE A 99 1.59 -0.87 -7.37
C PHE A 99 0.77 -0.87 -6.07
N GLU A 100 0.42 0.31 -5.54
CA GLU A 100 -0.40 0.48 -4.33
C GLU A 100 -1.79 -0.15 -4.48
N THR A 101 -2.36 -0.09 -5.69
CA THR A 101 -3.69 -0.66 -5.99
C THR A 101 -3.72 -2.18 -5.73
N LEU A 102 -2.62 -2.89 -5.96
CA LEU A 102 -2.53 -4.35 -5.70
C LEU A 102 -2.73 -4.70 -4.21
N PHE A 103 -2.52 -3.73 -3.31
CA PHE A 103 -2.59 -3.89 -1.86
C PHE A 103 -3.73 -3.09 -1.24
N LEU A 104 -4.78 -2.77 -2.00
CA LEU A 104 -5.96 -2.11 -1.44
C LEU A 104 -6.57 -2.96 -0.31
N GLU A 105 -6.90 -2.28 0.79
CA GLU A 105 -7.62 -2.85 1.92
C GLU A 105 -9.04 -3.24 1.50
N ARG A 106 -9.56 -4.41 1.93
CA ARG A 106 -10.86 -4.93 1.46
C ARG A 106 -12.08 -4.42 2.24
N ASN A 107 -11.90 -3.84 3.44
CA ASN A 107 -12.99 -3.57 4.38
C ASN A 107 -13.09 -2.12 4.85
N GLY A 108 -12.37 -1.18 4.21
CA GLY A 108 -12.37 0.24 4.56
C GLY A 108 -11.46 0.62 5.73
N SER A 109 -11.34 1.92 5.94
CA SER A 109 -10.45 2.51 6.95
C SER A 109 -10.98 2.36 8.37
N VAL A 110 -10.09 2.17 9.35
CA VAL A 110 -10.46 2.14 10.77
C VAL A 110 -10.72 3.57 11.27
N SER A 111 -11.88 3.79 11.90
CA SER A 111 -12.26 5.07 12.52
C SER A 111 -12.18 5.09 14.04
N GLY A 112 -12.13 3.92 14.68
CA GLY A 112 -12.11 3.80 16.13
C GLY A 112 -12.27 2.36 16.60
N TYR A 113 -12.63 2.20 17.87
CA TYR A 113 -12.82 0.91 18.53
C TYR A 113 -14.10 0.96 19.37
N THR A 114 -14.76 -0.18 19.52
CA THR A 114 -15.95 -0.34 20.36
C THR A 114 -15.89 -1.67 21.12
N LYS A 115 -16.58 -1.74 22.26
CA LYS A 115 -16.72 -2.96 23.05
C LYS A 115 -17.99 -3.69 22.64
N GLU A 116 -17.84 -4.94 22.24
CA GLU A 116 -18.93 -5.84 21.89
C GLU A 116 -19.63 -6.40 23.14
N ILE A 117 -20.83 -6.96 22.95
CA ILE A 117 -21.63 -7.55 24.04
C ILE A 117 -20.88 -8.69 24.74
N ASN A 118 -20.06 -9.43 24.00
CA ASN A 118 -19.23 -10.51 24.53
C ASN A 118 -17.98 -10.02 25.29
N GLY A 119 -17.77 -8.70 25.39
CA GLY A 119 -16.64 -8.06 26.06
C GLY A 119 -15.41 -7.86 25.19
N ASN A 120 -15.39 -8.37 23.95
CA ASN A 120 -14.26 -8.15 23.03
C ASN A 120 -14.26 -6.73 22.48
N VAL A 121 -13.08 -6.21 22.18
CA VAL A 121 -12.95 -4.93 21.47
C VAL A 121 -12.84 -5.19 19.97
N GLN A 122 -13.66 -4.48 19.20
CA GLN A 122 -13.67 -4.53 17.74
C GLN A 122 -13.31 -3.16 17.14
N ALA A 123 -12.54 -3.18 16.04
CA ALA A 123 -12.24 -1.98 15.27
C ALA A 123 -13.47 -1.54 14.44
N CYS A 124 -13.90 -0.30 14.64
CA CYS A 124 -14.94 0.35 13.85
C CYS A 124 -14.37 0.76 12.49
N ARG A 125 -15.08 0.43 11.40
CA ARG A 125 -14.66 0.72 10.02
C ARG A 125 -15.57 1.78 9.40
N LEU A 126 -15.00 2.64 8.57
CA LEU A 126 -15.74 3.54 7.70
C LEU A 126 -16.31 2.78 6.50
N PRO A 127 -17.38 3.30 5.86
CA PRO A 127 -17.80 2.81 4.55
C PRO A 127 -16.63 2.80 3.58
N TYR A 128 -16.51 1.73 2.82
CA TYR A 128 -15.38 1.52 1.94
C TYR A 128 -15.59 2.22 0.59
N GLU A 129 -14.60 3.00 0.14
CA GLU A 129 -14.70 3.88 -1.03
C GLU A 129 -14.87 3.15 -2.38
N TYR A 130 -14.67 1.83 -2.38
CA TYR A 130 -14.86 0.97 -3.55
C TYR A 130 -16.18 0.19 -3.55
N LEU A 131 -17.10 0.52 -2.64
CA LEU A 131 -18.50 0.08 -2.68
C LEU A 131 -19.37 1.16 -3.32
N ASP A 132 -20.39 0.77 -4.07
CA ASP A 132 -21.41 1.70 -4.56
C ASP A 132 -22.47 2.02 -3.50
N GLU A 133 -23.44 2.87 -3.85
CA GLU A 133 -24.53 3.29 -2.96
C GLU A 133 -25.42 2.14 -2.45
N ASN A 134 -25.42 1.01 -3.16
CA ASN A 134 -26.15 -0.21 -2.78
C ASN A 134 -25.26 -1.22 -2.03
N GLY A 135 -24.00 -0.85 -1.74
CA GLY A 135 -23.02 -1.71 -1.09
C GLY A 135 -22.40 -2.75 -2.03
N LEU A 136 -22.58 -2.64 -3.34
CA LEU A 136 -21.99 -3.58 -4.30
C LEU A 136 -20.53 -3.22 -4.58
N PRO A 137 -19.64 -4.22 -4.67
CA PRO A 137 -18.23 -3.99 -4.97
C PRO A 137 -18.06 -3.47 -6.39
N SER A 138 -17.29 -2.39 -6.52
CA SER A 138 -16.83 -1.86 -7.80
C SER A 138 -16.02 -2.89 -8.60
N PHE A 139 -15.87 -2.65 -9.90
CA PHE A 139 -15.08 -3.54 -10.74
C PHE A 139 -13.60 -3.55 -10.32
N GLU A 140 -13.07 -2.43 -9.84
CA GLU A 140 -11.70 -2.35 -9.32
C GLU A 140 -11.53 -3.28 -8.11
N LEU A 141 -12.46 -3.22 -7.16
CA LEU A 141 -12.42 -4.08 -5.97
C LEU A 141 -12.48 -5.56 -6.33
N LYS A 142 -13.39 -5.95 -7.23
CA LYS A 142 -13.49 -7.35 -7.68
C LYS A 142 -12.19 -7.82 -8.32
N ALA A 143 -11.63 -7.02 -9.23
CA ALA A 143 -10.39 -7.35 -9.92
C ALA A 143 -9.20 -7.46 -8.95
N ILE A 144 -9.10 -6.58 -7.96
CA ILE A 144 -8.04 -6.63 -6.96
C ILE A 144 -8.19 -7.81 -6.01
N GLN A 145 -9.42 -8.17 -5.63
CA GLN A 145 -9.66 -9.39 -4.84
C GLN A 145 -9.18 -10.64 -5.58
N GLU A 146 -9.51 -10.76 -6.87
CA GLU A 146 -9.05 -11.87 -7.71
C GLU A 146 -7.52 -11.91 -7.81
N ILE A 147 -6.86 -10.76 -7.98
CA ILE A 147 -5.39 -10.68 -8.03
C ILE A 147 -4.77 -11.07 -6.70
N GLN A 148 -5.31 -10.60 -5.57
CA GLN A 148 -4.80 -10.92 -4.23
C GLN A 148 -4.98 -12.41 -3.92
N GLU A 149 -6.13 -12.98 -4.27
CA GLU A 149 -6.42 -14.41 -4.09
C GLU A 149 -5.49 -15.28 -4.95
N ALA A 150 -5.29 -14.92 -6.23
CA ALA A 150 -4.36 -15.61 -7.10
C ALA A 150 -2.90 -15.50 -6.62
N ALA A 151 -2.51 -14.35 -6.05
CA ALA A 151 -1.17 -14.17 -5.48
C ALA A 151 -0.95 -15.07 -4.25
N LEU A 152 -1.95 -15.20 -3.37
CA LEU A 152 -1.87 -16.12 -2.22
C LEU A 152 -1.82 -17.59 -2.69
N GLN A 153 -2.63 -17.96 -3.68
CA GLN A 153 -2.60 -19.30 -4.26
C GLN A 153 -1.21 -19.60 -4.87
N PHE A 154 -0.61 -18.65 -5.59
CA PHE A 154 0.72 -18.82 -6.15
C PHE A 154 1.77 -19.09 -5.06
N ILE A 155 1.70 -18.40 -3.92
CA ILE A 155 2.63 -18.65 -2.80
C ILE A 155 2.41 -20.04 -2.20
N GLU A 156 1.16 -20.48 -2.08
CA GLU A 156 0.85 -21.84 -1.63
C GLU A 156 1.38 -22.89 -2.62
N ASP A 157 1.18 -22.69 -3.93
CA ASP A 157 1.65 -23.59 -4.96
C ASP A 157 3.18 -23.69 -4.97
N VAL A 158 3.89 -22.57 -4.81
CA VAL A 158 5.36 -22.53 -4.71
C VAL A 158 5.84 -23.23 -3.45
N ALA A 159 5.18 -23.03 -2.30
CA ALA A 159 5.56 -23.66 -1.04
C ALA A 159 5.46 -25.19 -1.07
N HIS A 160 4.57 -25.74 -1.91
CA HIS A 160 4.41 -27.19 -2.13
C HIS A 160 5.19 -27.73 -3.32
N SER A 161 5.96 -26.89 -4.01
CA SER A 161 6.70 -27.26 -5.21
C SER A 161 8.17 -27.57 -4.90
N ASP A 162 8.62 -28.77 -5.26
CA ASP A 162 10.03 -29.15 -5.13
C ASP A 162 10.92 -28.52 -6.23
N CYS A 163 10.33 -27.90 -7.25
CA CYS A 163 11.07 -27.37 -8.41
C CYS A 163 11.35 -25.87 -8.35
N ILE A 164 10.76 -25.15 -7.39
CA ILE A 164 10.96 -23.70 -7.22
C ILE A 164 11.54 -23.46 -5.83
N ASN A 165 12.82 -23.09 -5.78
CA ASN A 165 13.42 -22.55 -4.57
C ASN A 165 13.44 -21.02 -4.64
N ILE A 166 12.70 -20.35 -3.77
CA ILE A 166 12.61 -18.87 -3.77
C ILE A 166 13.96 -18.19 -3.48
N GLU A 167 14.87 -18.89 -2.79
CA GLU A 167 16.21 -18.39 -2.50
C GLU A 167 17.10 -18.26 -3.75
N ASP A 168 16.75 -18.94 -4.84
CA ASP A 168 17.47 -18.87 -6.12
C ASP A 168 17.15 -17.57 -6.89
N TYR A 169 16.15 -16.81 -6.45
CA TYR A 169 15.67 -15.60 -7.11
C TYR A 169 16.03 -14.35 -6.33
N THR A 170 16.45 -13.30 -7.04
CA THR A 170 16.59 -11.99 -6.41
C THR A 170 15.22 -11.33 -6.26
N ALA A 171 15.14 -10.34 -5.36
CA ALA A 171 13.94 -9.52 -5.22
C ALA A 171 13.49 -8.86 -6.54
N LYS A 172 14.44 -8.57 -7.45
CA LYS A 172 14.13 -8.02 -8.77
C LYS A 172 13.51 -9.05 -9.71
N ASP A 173 13.97 -10.29 -9.65
CA ASP A 173 13.42 -11.38 -10.47
C ASP A 173 11.97 -11.65 -10.08
N LEU A 174 11.70 -11.74 -8.76
CA LEU A 174 10.35 -11.92 -8.22
C LEU A 174 9.43 -10.72 -8.50
N PHE A 175 9.99 -9.53 -8.70
CA PHE A 175 9.25 -8.31 -9.02
C PHE A 175 9.08 -8.08 -10.53
N ALA A 176 9.70 -8.88 -11.40
CA ALA A 176 9.82 -8.61 -12.82
C ALA A 176 8.46 -8.46 -13.54
N GLY A 177 7.45 -9.25 -13.14
CA GLY A 177 6.11 -9.16 -13.72
C GLY A 177 5.45 -7.79 -13.47
N ILE A 178 5.46 -7.34 -12.21
CA ILE A 178 4.93 -6.02 -11.85
C ILE A 178 5.75 -4.90 -12.49
N TYR A 179 7.08 -5.07 -12.55
CA TYR A 179 7.96 -4.12 -13.22
C TYR A 179 7.61 -3.97 -14.71
N GLN A 180 7.40 -5.09 -15.41
CA GLN A 180 7.05 -5.09 -16.83
C GLN A 180 5.72 -4.38 -17.08
N VAL A 181 4.67 -4.73 -16.32
CA VAL A 181 3.36 -4.07 -16.43
C VAL A 181 3.50 -2.59 -16.11
N GLY A 182 4.12 -2.24 -14.98
CA GLY A 182 4.25 -0.85 -14.54
C GLY A 182 5.09 0.04 -15.44
N ARG A 183 6.23 -0.47 -15.95
CA ARG A 183 7.20 0.33 -16.72
C ARG A 183 6.93 0.32 -18.22
N ASN A 184 6.53 -0.83 -18.77
CA ASN A 184 6.39 -1.08 -20.20
C ASN A 184 5.05 -1.79 -20.50
N PRO A 185 3.90 -1.16 -20.20
CA PRO A 185 2.60 -1.80 -20.39
C PRO A 185 2.31 -2.18 -21.83
N SER A 186 1.69 -3.34 -22.00
CA SER A 186 0.98 -3.70 -23.21
C SER A 186 -0.38 -2.98 -23.31
N LYS A 187 -1.00 -2.97 -24.49
CA LYS A 187 -2.38 -2.47 -24.66
C LYS A 187 -3.37 -3.22 -23.77
N ARG A 188 -3.13 -4.51 -23.52
CA ARG A 188 -3.95 -5.32 -22.61
C ARG A 188 -3.87 -4.77 -21.19
N ASP A 189 -2.67 -4.45 -20.70
CA ASP A 189 -2.47 -3.91 -19.35
C ASP A 189 -3.19 -2.56 -19.17
N ILE A 190 -3.12 -1.70 -20.19
CA ILE A 190 -3.85 -0.42 -20.19
C ILE A 190 -5.36 -0.65 -20.12
N ASN A 191 -5.89 -1.59 -20.91
CA ASN A 191 -7.32 -1.88 -20.91
C ASN A 191 -7.80 -2.47 -19.57
N LEU A 192 -6.94 -3.24 -18.90
CA LEU A 192 -7.26 -3.82 -17.60
C LEU A 192 -7.22 -2.78 -16.49
N PHE A 193 -6.14 -2.00 -16.39
CA PHE A 193 -5.87 -1.18 -15.20
C PHE A 193 -6.00 0.32 -15.42
N GLY A 194 -5.96 0.81 -16.66
CA GLY A 194 -5.81 2.24 -16.94
C GLY A 194 -6.96 3.10 -16.40
N CYS A 195 -8.18 2.57 -16.41
CA CYS A 195 -9.37 3.26 -15.93
C CYS A 195 -9.66 3.09 -14.43
N PHE A 196 -8.84 2.32 -13.69
CA PHE A 196 -9.04 2.10 -12.26
C PHE A 196 -9.03 3.43 -11.52
N ARG A 197 -10.05 3.65 -10.70
CA ARG A 197 -10.08 4.78 -9.77
C ARG A 197 -9.08 4.56 -8.65
N PHE A 198 -8.31 5.61 -8.39
CA PHE A 198 -7.33 5.68 -7.33
C PHE A 198 -7.66 6.88 -6.44
N PHE A 199 -7.96 6.59 -5.17
CA PHE A 199 -8.26 7.59 -4.17
C PHE A 199 -6.97 7.99 -3.45
N ASP A 200 -6.57 9.26 -3.60
CA ASP A 200 -5.37 9.81 -2.95
C ASP A 200 -5.69 11.19 -2.39
N GLU A 201 -5.41 11.39 -1.10
CA GLU A 201 -5.58 12.68 -0.40
C GLU A 201 -6.94 13.38 -0.63
N GLY A 202 -8.03 12.60 -0.68
CA GLY A 202 -9.39 13.13 -0.90
C GLY A 202 -9.71 13.48 -2.36
N THR A 203 -8.82 13.14 -3.30
CA THR A 203 -9.04 13.27 -4.74
C THR A 203 -9.20 11.90 -5.39
N GLN A 204 -10.08 11.81 -6.38
CA GLN A 204 -10.26 10.61 -7.20
C GLN A 204 -9.60 10.84 -8.56
N ASN A 205 -8.56 10.08 -8.87
CA ASN A 205 -7.90 10.08 -10.17
C ASN A 205 -8.01 8.69 -10.81
N GLN A 206 -7.70 8.57 -12.10
CA GLN A 206 -7.53 7.27 -12.75
C GLN A 206 -6.05 6.96 -12.91
N LEU A 207 -5.69 5.67 -12.96
CA LEU A 207 -4.29 5.26 -13.07
C LEU A 207 -3.64 5.80 -14.36
N ALA A 208 -4.22 5.55 -15.53
CA ALA A 208 -3.63 5.81 -16.84
C ALA A 208 -4.68 6.04 -17.95
N ASN A 209 -5.66 6.91 -17.72
CA ASN A 209 -6.74 7.18 -18.67
C ASN A 209 -6.70 8.65 -19.18
N PRO A 210 -5.91 8.95 -20.22
CA PRO A 210 -5.83 10.28 -20.81
C PRO A 210 -7.14 10.66 -21.50
N LYS A 211 -7.39 11.97 -21.60
CA LYS A 211 -8.49 12.52 -22.40
C LYS A 211 -8.20 12.36 -23.90
N PRO A 212 -9.22 12.48 -24.76
CA PRO A 212 -9.03 12.41 -26.21
C PRO A 212 -8.00 13.42 -26.72
N LEU A 213 -7.20 13.02 -27.72
CA LEU A 213 -6.10 13.81 -28.28
C LEU A 213 -6.47 15.26 -28.61
N ILE A 214 -7.64 15.47 -29.23
CA ILE A 214 -8.11 16.80 -29.63
C ILE A 214 -8.25 17.77 -28.45
N GLN A 215 -8.57 17.25 -27.25
CA GLN A 215 -8.70 18.07 -26.06
C GLN A 215 -7.34 18.62 -25.61
N TYR A 216 -6.26 17.85 -25.78
CA TYR A 216 -4.90 18.31 -25.44
C TYR A 216 -4.30 19.22 -26.49
N ILE A 217 -4.70 19.10 -27.75
CA ILE A 217 -4.32 20.05 -28.80
C ILE A 217 -4.94 21.43 -28.49
N LEU A 218 -6.22 21.47 -28.10
CA LEU A 218 -6.92 22.71 -27.78
C LEU A 218 -6.49 23.31 -26.43
N TYR A 219 -6.14 22.46 -25.46
CA TYR A 219 -5.76 22.85 -24.10
C TYR A 219 -4.48 22.15 -23.63
N PRO A 220 -3.29 22.54 -24.13
CA PRO A 220 -2.03 21.82 -23.84
C PRO A 220 -1.67 21.77 -22.35
N THR A 221 -2.04 22.79 -21.58
CA THR A 221 -1.83 22.81 -20.12
C THR A 221 -2.58 21.69 -19.41
N SER A 222 -3.72 21.24 -19.94
CA SER A 222 -4.48 20.12 -19.37
C SER A 222 -3.76 18.77 -19.51
N PHE A 223 -2.94 18.58 -20.53
CA PHE A 223 -2.11 17.38 -20.68
C PHE A 223 -1.10 17.26 -19.54
N PHE A 224 -0.35 18.33 -19.28
CA PHE A 224 0.65 18.34 -18.22
C PHE A 224 0.01 18.17 -16.84
N ASN A 225 -1.18 18.73 -16.64
CA ASN A 225 -1.95 18.54 -15.43
C ASN A 225 -2.36 17.07 -15.26
N ASP A 226 -3.01 16.48 -16.27
CA ASP A 226 -3.49 15.09 -16.22
C ASP A 226 -2.32 14.09 -16.08
N LEU A 227 -1.20 14.30 -16.77
CA LEU A 227 0.01 13.49 -16.64
C LEU A 227 0.64 13.61 -15.25
N ARG A 228 0.59 14.79 -14.63
CA ARG A 228 1.10 15.00 -13.26
C ARG A 228 0.24 14.25 -12.23
N HIS A 229 -1.07 14.24 -12.42
CA HIS A 229 -2.02 13.59 -11.51
C HIS A 229 -2.16 12.08 -11.78
N SER A 230 -1.82 11.61 -12.97
CA SER A 230 -1.75 10.17 -13.27
C SER A 230 -0.76 9.47 -12.35
N ARG A 231 -1.27 8.46 -11.65
CA ARG A 231 -0.48 7.62 -10.75
C ARG A 231 0.25 6.48 -11.47
N TRP A 232 0.03 6.35 -12.77
CA TRP A 232 0.73 5.46 -13.68
C TRP A 232 1.13 6.16 -14.98
N LYS A 233 2.24 6.89 -14.91
CA LYS A 233 2.73 7.78 -15.98
C LYS A 233 3.13 7.05 -17.25
N TYR A 234 3.78 5.89 -17.12
CA TYR A 234 4.16 5.09 -18.28
C TYR A 234 2.92 4.55 -19.00
N GLY A 235 1.93 4.08 -18.24
CA GLY A 235 0.65 3.69 -18.79
C GLY A 235 -0.07 4.84 -19.47
N PHE A 236 -0.09 6.02 -18.85
CA PHE A 236 -0.73 7.20 -19.42
C PHE A 236 -0.12 7.58 -20.78
N LEU A 237 1.21 7.64 -20.86
CA LEU A 237 1.91 7.94 -22.11
C LEU A 237 1.69 6.86 -23.16
N LYS A 238 1.68 5.59 -22.77
CA LYS A 238 1.42 4.47 -23.69
C LYS A 238 -0.01 4.50 -24.24
N ASN A 239 -0.99 4.79 -23.39
CA ASN A 239 -2.38 4.93 -23.78
C ASN A 239 -2.58 6.13 -24.73
N TYR A 240 -1.89 7.24 -24.46
CA TYR A 240 -1.96 8.44 -25.29
C TYR A 240 -1.30 8.28 -26.67
N LEU A 241 -0.15 7.60 -26.76
CA LEU A 241 0.64 7.48 -27.99
C LEU A 241 0.26 6.28 -28.88
N GLY A 242 -0.38 5.25 -28.31
CA GLY A 242 -0.70 3.99 -29.01
C GLY A 242 0.32 2.87 -28.81
#